data_AF-U6MUR6-F1
#
_entry.id   AF-U6MUR6-F1
#
_cell.length_a   1.000
_cell.length_b   1.000
_cell.length_c   1.000
_cell.angle_alpha   90.00
_cell.angle_beta   90.00
_cell.angle_gamma   90.00
#
_symmetry.space_group_name_H-M   'P 1'
#
loop_
_entity.id
_entity.type
_entity.pdbx_description
1 polymer ?
#
loop_
_entity_poly.entity_id
_entity_poly.type
_entity_poly.pdbx_seq_one_letter_code
_entity_poly.pdbx_strand_id
1 'polypeptide(L)'
;FGFGGGGGVDWLKKAVSWAKFSATASIGAIHRARGNVGSSMSVLGPYLPAAAAAAAGGPAAAAAAAAAAAAASAAAEGGALYGLGLIHCGAPNPRIRRFLISSLKSNPIEKEALINGGCLALGLVCLGDAEDTEAYECLRSLLFLDAAVAGEGAALGLGLLLLGSGAAAAAAAAAAANELLSYSKETQHEKIGRACSLALALIFFQCEEAVRKP
;
A
#
# COMPACT_ATOMS: atom_id res chain seq x y z
N PHE A 1 -6.42 -33.34 12.18
CA PHE A 1 -5.97 -32.76 10.90
C PHE A 1 -4.49 -32.46 10.99
N GLY A 2 -3.64 -33.45 10.67
CA GLY A 2 -2.18 -33.28 10.65
C GLY A 2 -1.73 -32.76 9.30
N PHE A 3 -1.11 -31.59 9.28
CA PHE A 3 -0.37 -31.10 8.11
C PHE A 3 1.03 -31.72 8.15
N GLY A 4 1.20 -32.85 7.47
CA GLY A 4 2.51 -33.39 7.10
C GLY A 4 3.19 -32.47 6.08
N GLY A 5 4.47 -32.19 6.33
CA GLY A 5 5.28 -31.22 5.60
C GLY A 5 5.48 -31.53 4.12
N GLY A 6 5.68 -30.45 3.34
CA GLY A 6 6.20 -30.50 1.97
C GLY A 6 5.41 -29.70 0.94
N GLY A 7 4.06 -29.71 0.98
CA GLY A 7 3.23 -29.24 -0.15
C GLY A 7 2.61 -27.84 -0.06
N GLY A 8 2.83 -27.10 1.02
CA GLY A 8 2.04 -25.89 1.34
C GLY A 8 2.29 -24.66 0.46
N VAL A 9 3.39 -24.61 -0.31
CA VAL A 9 3.80 -23.41 -1.07
C VAL A 9 4.06 -23.68 -2.56
N ASP A 10 3.97 -24.93 -3.01
CA ASP A 10 4.22 -25.24 -4.43
C ASP A 10 3.12 -24.71 -5.35
N TRP A 11 1.90 -24.54 -4.83
CA TRP A 11 0.82 -23.87 -5.55
C TRP A 11 1.11 -22.37 -5.76
N LEU A 12 1.79 -21.70 -4.82
CA LEU A 12 2.16 -20.30 -4.93
C LEU A 12 3.17 -20.08 -6.07
N LYS A 13 4.07 -21.04 -6.28
CA LYS A 13 5.02 -21.02 -7.41
C LYS A 13 4.30 -21.06 -8.76
N LYS A 14 3.16 -21.75 -8.85
CA LYS A 14 2.32 -21.86 -10.06
C LYS A 14 1.48 -20.62 -10.35
N ALA A 15 1.31 -19.71 -9.38
CA ALA A 15 0.53 -18.49 -9.58
C ALA A 15 1.24 -17.49 -10.51
N VAL A 16 0.48 -16.80 -11.36
CA VAL A 16 0.99 -15.82 -12.34
C VAL A 16 0.34 -14.45 -12.09
N SER A 17 1.12 -13.38 -12.23
CA SER A 17 0.64 -11.99 -12.13
C SER A 17 -0.17 -11.72 -10.84
N TRP A 18 -1.37 -11.14 -10.94
CA TRP A 18 -2.24 -10.76 -9.81
C TRP A 18 -2.69 -11.89 -8.89
N ALA A 19 -2.68 -13.15 -9.35
CA ALA A 19 -2.93 -14.30 -8.48
C ALA A 19 -1.77 -14.49 -7.48
N LYS A 20 -0.52 -14.29 -7.94
CA LYS A 20 0.67 -14.33 -7.08
C LYS A 20 0.71 -13.13 -6.13
N PHE A 21 0.26 -11.96 -6.59
CA PHE A 21 0.05 -10.79 -5.73
C PHE A 21 -0.89 -11.11 -4.57
N SER A 22 -2.10 -11.57 -4.88
CA SER A 22 -3.15 -11.85 -3.89
C SER A 22 -2.73 -12.95 -2.92
N ALA A 23 -2.07 -13.98 -3.41
CA ALA A 23 -1.58 -15.08 -2.59
C ALA A 23 -0.46 -14.63 -1.64
N THR A 24 0.45 -13.76 -2.09
CA THR A 24 1.51 -13.19 -1.24
C THR A 24 0.93 -12.23 -0.20
N ALA A 25 -0.03 -11.39 -0.58
CA ALA A 25 -0.73 -10.49 0.33
C ALA A 25 -1.51 -11.24 1.43
N SER A 26 -2.09 -12.40 1.09
CA SER A 26 -2.83 -13.24 2.04
C SER A 26 -1.95 -13.75 3.20
N ILE A 27 -0.63 -13.90 2.98
CA ILE A 27 0.32 -14.21 4.05
C ILE A 27 0.28 -13.11 5.12
N GLY A 28 0.25 -11.84 4.71
CA GLY A 28 0.12 -10.70 5.61
C GLY A 28 -1.17 -10.71 6.43
N ALA A 29 -2.30 -11.01 5.79
CA ALA A 29 -3.60 -11.10 6.47
C ALA A 29 -3.62 -12.19 7.55
N ILE A 30 -3.06 -13.38 7.26
CA ILE A 30 -2.97 -14.49 8.21
C ILE A 30 -2.08 -14.10 9.40
N HIS A 31 -0.96 -13.42 9.15
CA HIS A 31 -0.03 -13.01 10.20
C HIS A 31 -0.58 -11.89 11.08
N ARG A 32 -1.36 -10.96 10.53
CA ARG A 32 -2.09 -9.96 11.31
C ARG A 32 -3.06 -10.61 12.29
N ALA A 33 -3.83 -11.59 11.83
CA ALA A 33 -4.81 -12.30 12.67
C ALA A 33 -4.16 -13.06 13.84
N ARG A 34 -2.87 -13.39 13.74
CA ARG A 34 -2.09 -14.05 14.80
C ARG A 34 -1.37 -13.08 15.73
N GLY A 35 -1.46 -11.76 15.51
CA GLY A 35 -0.89 -10.73 16.40
C GLY A 35 0.64 -10.61 16.38
N ASN A 36 1.34 -11.26 15.44
CA ASN A 36 2.80 -11.26 15.41
C ASN A 36 3.38 -10.14 14.53
N VAL A 37 3.32 -8.91 15.05
CA VAL A 37 3.76 -7.68 14.35
C VAL A 37 5.29 -7.55 14.31
N GLY A 38 6.00 -8.11 15.30
CA GLY A 38 7.46 -7.99 15.44
C GLY A 38 8.28 -8.72 14.39
N SER A 39 7.76 -9.81 13.82
CA SER A 39 8.48 -10.61 12.81
C SER A 39 8.03 -10.35 11.37
N SER A 40 7.27 -9.28 11.09
CA SER A 40 6.65 -9.05 9.77
C SER A 40 7.67 -9.01 8.63
N MET A 41 8.81 -8.36 8.84
CA MET A 41 9.89 -8.25 7.84
C MET A 41 10.62 -9.57 7.63
N SER A 42 10.69 -10.43 8.65
CA SER A 42 11.29 -11.77 8.53
C SER A 42 10.37 -12.72 7.77
N VAL A 43 9.07 -12.64 8.01
CA VAL A 43 8.06 -13.47 7.35
C VAL A 43 7.94 -13.15 5.86
N LEU A 44 7.87 -11.86 5.52
CA LEU A 44 7.72 -11.41 4.15
C LEU A 44 9.06 -11.21 3.42
N GLY A 45 10.18 -11.29 4.14
CA GLY A 45 11.55 -11.07 3.64
C GLY A 45 11.86 -11.71 2.28
N PRO A 46 11.49 -12.99 2.03
CA PRO A 46 11.74 -13.64 0.74
C PRO A 46 11.00 -13.02 -0.45
N TYR A 47 9.96 -12.23 -0.20
CA TYR A 47 9.11 -11.63 -1.22
C TYR A 47 9.22 -10.09 -1.25
N LEU A 48 10.01 -9.48 -0.36
CA LEU A 48 10.16 -8.02 -0.33
C LEU A 48 11.19 -7.54 -1.36
N PRO A 49 11.01 -6.33 -1.94
CA PRO A 49 11.96 -5.75 -2.87
C PRO A 49 13.31 -5.47 -2.18
N ALA A 50 14.39 -6.00 -2.77
CA ALA A 50 15.74 -5.97 -2.21
C ALA A 50 16.28 -4.56 -1.92
N ALA A 51 15.99 -3.61 -2.81
CA ALA A 51 16.45 -2.23 -2.68
C ALA A 51 15.89 -1.54 -1.42
N ALA A 52 14.65 -1.85 -1.05
CA ALA A 52 14.03 -1.31 0.14
C ALA A 52 14.44 -2.07 1.41
N ALA A 53 14.68 -3.38 1.31
CA ALA A 53 15.05 -4.21 2.47
C ALA A 53 16.38 -3.76 3.09
N ALA A 54 17.30 -3.24 2.26
CA ALA A 54 18.55 -2.62 2.70
C ALA A 54 18.32 -1.38 3.59
N ALA A 55 17.35 -0.52 3.24
CA ALA A 55 17.01 0.68 4.01
C ALA A 55 16.36 0.34 5.37
N ALA A 56 15.70 -0.81 5.48
CA ALA A 56 15.06 -1.24 6.71
C ALA A 56 15.94 -2.10 7.63
N GLY A 57 16.98 -2.78 7.15
CA GLY A 57 17.60 -3.89 7.87
C GLY A 57 19.10 -4.08 7.70
N GLY A 58 19.88 -3.03 7.41
CA GLY A 58 21.34 -3.15 7.31
C GLY A 58 21.82 -4.11 6.20
N PRO A 59 23.14 -4.25 6.01
CA PRO A 59 23.69 -4.97 4.86
C PRO A 59 23.40 -6.49 4.85
N ALA A 60 23.17 -7.12 6.01
CA ALA A 60 22.91 -8.56 6.11
C ALA A 60 21.48 -8.96 5.70
N ALA A 61 20.47 -8.16 6.06
CA ALA A 61 19.09 -8.40 5.60
C ALA A 61 18.92 -8.07 4.11
N ALA A 62 19.71 -7.11 3.60
CA ALA A 62 19.77 -6.77 2.19
C ALA A 62 20.24 -7.94 1.32
N ALA A 63 21.27 -8.68 1.75
CA ALA A 63 21.81 -9.81 1.01
C ALA A 63 20.82 -11.00 0.94
N ALA A 64 20.12 -11.29 2.03
CA ALA A 64 19.10 -12.34 2.09
C ALA A 64 17.85 -11.98 1.25
N ALA A 65 17.43 -10.71 1.27
CA ALA A 65 16.33 -10.22 0.44
C ALA A 65 16.72 -10.11 -1.05
N ALA A 66 17.97 -9.75 -1.37
CA ALA A 66 18.47 -9.69 -2.75
C ALA A 66 18.53 -11.05 -3.44
N ALA A 67 18.94 -12.10 -2.72
CA ALA A 67 18.93 -13.46 -3.25
C ALA A 67 17.52 -13.99 -3.54
N ALA A 68 16.52 -13.56 -2.74
CA ALA A 68 15.13 -13.97 -2.91
C ALA A 68 14.36 -13.11 -3.93
N ALA A 69 14.66 -11.81 -4.02
CA ALA A 69 14.09 -10.89 -4.99
C ALA A 69 14.46 -11.24 -6.43
N ALA A 70 15.63 -11.83 -6.67
CA ALA A 70 16.02 -12.33 -7.99
C ALA A 70 15.06 -13.41 -8.55
N ALA A 71 14.27 -14.06 -7.68
CA ALA A 71 13.25 -15.04 -8.03
C ALA A 71 11.80 -14.51 -7.90
N ALA A 72 11.60 -13.31 -7.33
CA ALA A 72 10.28 -12.75 -7.07
C ALA A 72 9.82 -11.85 -8.22
N SER A 73 8.61 -12.07 -8.73
CA SER A 73 8.01 -11.18 -9.72
C SER A 73 7.50 -9.89 -9.07
N ALA A 74 7.35 -8.80 -9.85
CA ALA A 74 6.79 -7.53 -9.36
C ALA A 74 5.42 -7.70 -8.64
N ALA A 75 4.64 -8.71 -9.03
CA ALA A 75 3.40 -9.07 -8.36
C ALA A 75 3.63 -9.67 -6.96
N ALA A 76 4.63 -10.53 -6.78
CA ALA A 76 5.00 -11.04 -5.47
C ALA A 76 5.54 -9.91 -4.58
N GLU A 77 6.40 -9.05 -5.12
CA GLU A 77 6.93 -7.87 -4.42
C GLU A 77 5.79 -6.95 -3.96
N GLY A 78 4.86 -6.60 -4.86
CA GLY A 78 3.69 -5.80 -4.51
C GLY A 78 2.77 -6.45 -3.49
N GLY A 79 2.53 -7.76 -3.62
CA GLY A 79 1.72 -8.51 -2.67
C GLY A 79 2.36 -8.55 -1.28
N ALA A 80 3.69 -8.62 -1.21
CA ALA A 80 4.44 -8.56 0.05
C ALA A 80 4.37 -7.17 0.68
N LEU A 81 4.51 -6.10 -0.10
CA LEU A 81 4.31 -4.73 0.39
C LEU A 81 2.89 -4.54 0.94
N TYR A 82 1.87 -4.96 0.20
CA TYR A 82 0.48 -4.89 0.64
C TYR A 82 0.24 -5.73 1.91
N GLY A 83 0.77 -6.95 1.95
CA GLY A 83 0.73 -7.82 3.13
C GLY A 83 1.40 -7.18 4.36
N LEU A 84 2.51 -6.46 4.17
CA LEU A 84 3.17 -5.72 5.23
C LEU A 84 2.27 -4.60 5.77
N GLY A 85 1.59 -3.86 4.89
CA GLY A 85 0.60 -2.86 5.28
C GLY A 85 -0.59 -3.45 6.02
N LEU A 86 -1.06 -4.64 5.64
CA LEU A 86 -2.11 -5.36 6.37
C LEU A 86 -1.67 -5.71 7.80
N ILE A 87 -0.44 -6.20 7.99
CA ILE A 87 0.09 -6.54 9.33
C ILE A 87 0.15 -5.29 10.24
N HIS A 88 0.58 -4.15 9.70
CA HIS A 88 0.75 -2.90 10.45
C HIS A 88 -0.43 -1.92 10.29
N CYS A 89 -1.60 -2.42 9.86
CA CYS A 89 -2.77 -1.59 9.61
C CYS A 89 -3.27 -0.91 10.89
N GLY A 90 -3.32 0.43 10.89
CA GLY A 90 -3.73 1.26 12.03
C GLY A 90 -2.75 1.30 13.20
N ALA A 91 -1.54 0.75 13.03
CA ALA A 91 -0.46 0.79 14.02
C ALA A 91 0.79 1.42 13.37
N PRO A 92 0.89 2.77 13.37
CA PRO A 92 1.93 3.46 12.62
C PRO A 92 3.31 3.06 13.14
N ASN A 93 4.04 2.33 12.30
CA ASN A 93 5.41 1.94 12.57
C ASN A 93 6.35 2.78 11.69
N PRO A 94 7.12 3.72 12.27
CA PRO A 94 7.93 4.66 11.51
C PRO A 94 9.00 3.97 10.66
N ARG A 95 9.46 2.77 11.05
CA ARG A 95 10.39 1.97 10.25
C ARG A 95 9.72 1.43 8.99
N ILE A 96 8.51 0.90 9.11
CA ILE A 96 7.76 0.31 7.99
C ILE A 96 7.27 1.41 7.04
N ARG A 97 6.74 2.51 7.58
CA ARG A 97 6.38 3.69 6.80
C ARG A 97 7.53 4.19 5.92
N ARG A 98 8.71 4.44 6.51
CA ARG A 98 9.90 4.87 5.76
C ARG A 98 10.32 3.85 4.70
N PHE A 99 10.25 2.57 5.02
CA PHE A 99 10.52 1.50 4.07
C PHE A 99 9.54 1.52 2.87
N LEU A 100 8.25 1.73 3.11
CA LEU A 100 7.24 1.80 2.04
C LEU A 100 7.46 3.03 1.15
N ILE A 101 7.69 4.21 1.73
CA ILE A 101 8.00 5.43 0.97
C ILE A 101 9.28 5.25 0.15
N SER A 102 10.33 4.66 0.74
CA SER A 102 11.56 4.34 0.02
C SER A 102 11.31 3.35 -1.12
N SER A 103 10.47 2.34 -0.91
CA SER A 103 10.11 1.35 -1.93
C SER A 103 9.40 1.98 -3.12
N LEU A 104 8.46 2.90 -2.85
CA LEU A 104 7.71 3.60 -3.88
C LEU A 104 8.59 4.56 -4.69
N LYS A 105 9.55 5.23 -4.04
CA LYS A 105 10.49 6.15 -4.71
C LYS A 105 11.59 5.44 -5.49
N SER A 106 12.02 4.24 -5.06
CA SER A 106 13.18 3.56 -5.64
C SER A 106 12.86 2.63 -6.81
N ASN A 107 11.58 2.26 -7.02
CA ASN A 107 11.18 1.29 -8.03
C ASN A 107 10.60 1.98 -9.26
N PRO A 108 10.84 1.43 -10.47
CA PRO A 108 10.28 1.98 -11.69
C PRO A 108 8.76 1.82 -11.73
N ILE A 109 8.08 2.80 -12.32
CA ILE A 109 6.61 2.86 -12.45
C ILE A 109 6.07 1.64 -13.22
N GLU A 110 6.87 1.08 -14.13
CA GLU A 110 6.57 -0.12 -14.92
C GLU A 110 6.25 -1.36 -14.05
N LYS A 111 6.73 -1.40 -12.80
CA LYS A 111 6.35 -2.42 -11.83
C LYS A 111 4.99 -2.10 -11.20
N GLU A 112 3.94 -2.01 -12.01
CA GLU A 112 2.62 -1.52 -11.61
C GLU A 112 2.04 -2.24 -10.36
N ALA A 113 2.17 -3.57 -10.30
CA ALA A 113 1.69 -4.35 -9.16
C ALA A 113 2.45 -4.04 -7.87
N LEU A 114 3.75 -3.74 -7.96
CA LEU A 114 4.56 -3.30 -6.83
C LEU A 114 4.09 -1.93 -6.33
N ILE A 115 3.95 -0.97 -7.25
CA ILE A 115 3.51 0.39 -6.91
C ILE A 115 2.11 0.37 -6.31
N ASN A 116 1.15 -0.33 -6.92
CA ASN A 116 -0.21 -0.44 -6.38
C ASN A 116 -0.22 -1.05 -4.96
N GLY A 117 0.49 -2.17 -4.77
CA GLY A 117 0.60 -2.80 -3.46
C GLY A 117 1.27 -1.90 -2.42
N GLY A 118 2.29 -1.14 -2.82
CA GLY A 118 2.97 -0.16 -1.97
C GLY A 118 2.09 1.02 -1.59
N CYS A 119 1.30 1.57 -2.52
CA CYS A 119 0.37 2.68 -2.25
C CYS A 119 -0.71 2.25 -1.25
N LEU A 120 -1.33 1.10 -1.48
CA LEU A 120 -2.32 0.53 -0.57
C LEU A 120 -1.71 0.23 0.80
N ALA A 121 -0.49 -0.31 0.85
CA ALA A 121 0.21 -0.56 2.11
C ALA A 121 0.48 0.72 2.89
N LEU A 122 0.94 1.77 2.22
CA LEU A 122 1.25 3.05 2.85
C LEU A 122 -0.01 3.68 3.45
N GLY A 123 -1.12 3.68 2.71
CA GLY A 123 -2.42 4.14 3.22
C GLY A 123 -2.92 3.34 4.43
N LEU A 124 -2.68 2.02 4.47
CA LEU A 124 -3.05 1.19 5.62
C LEU A 124 -2.18 1.43 6.86
N VAL A 125 -0.88 1.64 6.68
CA VAL A 125 0.05 1.91 7.80
C VAL A 125 -0.23 3.29 8.41
N CYS A 126 -0.51 4.29 7.56
CA CYS A 126 -0.82 5.66 7.96
C CYS A 126 -2.34 5.92 8.03
N LEU A 127 -3.15 4.88 8.31
CA LEU A 127 -4.61 4.98 8.29
C LEU A 127 -5.12 6.07 9.26
N GLY A 128 -5.74 7.11 8.74
CA GLY A 128 -6.24 8.26 9.51
C GLY A 128 -5.15 9.20 10.06
N ASP A 129 -3.89 9.03 9.66
CA ASP A 129 -2.78 9.90 10.05
C ASP A 129 -2.66 11.09 9.08
N ALA A 130 -3.64 12.00 9.16
CA ALA A 130 -3.77 13.12 8.22
C ALA A 130 -2.65 14.18 8.33
N GLU A 131 -1.82 14.12 9.38
CA GLU A 131 -0.69 15.03 9.57
C GLU A 131 0.57 14.58 8.81
N ASP A 132 0.58 13.35 8.27
CA ASP A 132 1.72 12.77 7.57
C ASP A 132 1.86 13.31 6.13
N THR A 133 2.48 14.49 6.04
CA THR A 133 2.73 15.20 4.77
C THR A 133 3.63 14.44 3.80
N GLU A 134 4.58 13.65 4.29
CA GLU A 134 5.50 12.91 3.42
C GLU A 134 4.79 11.74 2.72
N ALA A 135 3.91 11.02 3.44
CA ALA A 135 3.08 9.99 2.84
C ALA A 135 2.07 10.60 1.86
N TYR A 136 1.47 11.74 2.22
CA TYR A 136 0.57 12.49 1.33
C TYR A 136 1.25 12.85 0.02
N GLU A 137 2.40 13.54 0.05
CA GLU A 137 3.12 13.94 -1.16
C GLU A 137 3.60 12.74 -1.99
N CYS A 138 4.02 11.65 -1.32
CA CYS A 138 4.40 10.42 -2.00
C CYS A 138 3.23 9.82 -2.81
N LEU A 139 2.05 9.71 -2.21
CA LEU A 139 0.87 9.17 -2.90
C LEU A 139 0.33 10.16 -3.95
N ARG A 140 0.30 11.45 -3.63
CA ARG A 140 -0.11 12.52 -4.54
C ARG A 140 0.73 12.53 -5.82
N SER A 141 2.05 12.46 -5.69
CA SER A 141 2.95 12.41 -6.86
C SER A 141 2.68 11.20 -7.75
N LEU A 142 2.35 10.03 -7.18
CA LEU A 142 1.99 8.82 -7.94
C LEU A 142 0.62 8.92 -8.60
N LEU A 143 -0.34 9.62 -7.99
CA LEU A 143 -1.65 9.88 -8.59
C LEU A 143 -1.51 10.70 -9.88
N PHE A 144 -0.67 11.74 -9.86
CA PHE A 144 -0.46 12.63 -11.01
C PHE A 144 0.39 12.05 -12.13
N LEU A 145 0.92 10.82 -11.99
CA LEU A 145 1.54 10.10 -13.09
C LEU A 145 0.54 9.62 -14.15
N ASP A 146 -0.77 9.63 -13.83
CA ASP A 146 -1.87 9.16 -14.68
C ASP A 146 -1.71 7.72 -15.20
N ALA A 147 -0.96 6.88 -14.46
CA ALA A 147 -0.84 5.46 -14.75
C ALA A 147 -2.02 4.70 -14.13
N ALA A 148 -2.85 4.04 -14.95
CA ALA A 148 -4.13 3.46 -14.53
C ALA A 148 -4.09 2.63 -13.23
N VAL A 149 -3.07 1.79 -13.04
CA VAL A 149 -2.93 0.90 -11.87
C VAL A 149 -2.28 1.60 -10.67
N ALA A 150 -1.26 2.43 -10.91
CA ALA A 150 -0.59 3.17 -9.85
C ALA A 150 -1.48 4.28 -9.28
N GLY A 151 -2.22 4.99 -10.14
CA GLY A 151 -3.17 6.02 -9.79
C GLY A 151 -4.37 5.50 -8.99
N GLU A 152 -4.88 4.30 -9.32
CA GLU A 152 -5.90 3.61 -8.53
C GLU A 152 -5.40 3.37 -7.09
N GLY A 153 -4.22 2.75 -6.96
CA GLY A 153 -3.61 2.49 -5.66
C GLY A 153 -3.30 3.77 -4.87
N ALA A 154 -2.81 4.80 -5.55
CA ALA A 154 -2.48 6.09 -4.96
C ALA A 154 -3.72 6.82 -4.44
N ALA A 155 -4.80 6.89 -5.22
CA ALA A 155 -6.06 7.51 -4.81
C ALA A 155 -6.65 6.78 -3.59
N LEU A 156 -6.72 5.45 -3.61
CA LEU A 156 -7.20 4.67 -2.46
C LEU A 156 -6.30 4.86 -1.23
N GLY A 157 -4.98 4.88 -1.42
CA GLY A 157 -4.02 5.17 -0.37
C GLY A 157 -4.23 6.54 0.27
N LEU A 158 -4.47 7.58 -0.54
CA LEU A 158 -4.78 8.94 -0.07
C LEU A 158 -6.07 8.97 0.75
N GLY A 159 -7.11 8.28 0.28
CA GLY A 159 -8.38 8.17 1.00
C GLY A 159 -8.23 7.50 2.37
N LEU A 160 -7.39 6.47 2.47
CA LEU A 160 -7.09 5.79 3.74
C LEU A 160 -6.24 6.66 4.67
N LEU A 161 -5.22 7.33 4.14
CA LEU A 161 -4.38 8.27 4.90
C LEU A 161 -5.24 9.38 5.54
N LEU A 162 -6.15 9.95 4.75
CA LEU A 162 -7.00 11.08 5.13
C LEU A 162 -8.38 10.64 5.67
N LEU A 163 -8.53 9.37 6.07
CA LEU A 163 -9.80 8.81 6.53
C LEU A 163 -10.41 9.66 7.66
N GLY A 164 -11.65 10.12 7.47
CA GLY A 164 -12.41 10.89 8.47
C GLY A 164 -11.87 12.31 8.77
N SER A 165 -10.83 12.76 8.07
CA SER A 165 -10.23 14.08 8.27
C SER A 165 -11.10 15.24 7.75
N GLY A 166 -12.15 14.93 6.96
CA GLY A 166 -13.04 15.93 6.38
C GLY A 166 -13.82 16.77 7.40
N ALA A 167 -14.19 16.20 8.56
CA ALA A 167 -14.95 16.90 9.61
C ALA A 167 -14.05 17.84 10.43
N ALA A 168 -12.77 17.50 10.57
CA ALA A 168 -11.82 18.25 11.39
C ALA A 168 -11.30 19.53 10.70
N ALA A 169 -11.83 19.90 9.53
CA ALA A 169 -11.39 21.05 8.73
C ALA A 169 -9.86 21.09 8.52
N ALA A 170 -9.21 19.92 8.45
CA ALA A 170 -7.80 19.84 8.10
C ALA A 170 -7.65 20.40 6.68
N ALA A 171 -6.93 21.52 6.53
CA ALA A 171 -6.74 22.19 5.23
C ALA A 171 -6.23 21.22 4.15
N ALA A 172 -5.41 20.24 4.54
CA ALA A 172 -4.93 19.17 3.68
C ALA A 172 -6.06 18.27 3.14
N ALA A 173 -7.07 17.94 3.95
CA ALA A 173 -8.21 17.12 3.55
C ALA A 173 -9.08 17.83 2.51
N ALA A 174 -9.34 19.13 2.71
CA ALA A 174 -10.11 19.95 1.77
C ALA A 174 -9.36 20.15 0.44
N ALA A 175 -8.05 20.38 0.49
CA ALA A 175 -7.21 20.47 -0.70
C ALA A 175 -7.20 19.15 -1.47
N ALA A 176 -6.92 18.03 -0.79
CA ALA A 176 -6.92 16.70 -1.37
C ALA A 176 -8.28 16.33 -1.98
N ALA A 177 -9.39 16.66 -1.31
CA ALA A 177 -10.72 16.40 -1.84
C ALA A 177 -11.02 17.19 -3.13
N ASN A 178 -10.63 18.46 -3.20
CA ASN A 178 -10.80 19.26 -4.42
C ASN A 178 -9.90 18.75 -5.56
N GLU A 179 -8.68 18.33 -5.25
CA GLU A 179 -7.77 17.73 -6.23
C GLU A 179 -8.32 16.39 -6.76
N LEU A 180 -8.74 15.48 -5.87
CA LEU A 180 -9.34 14.20 -6.25
C LEU A 180 -10.62 14.39 -7.08
N LEU A 181 -11.47 15.35 -6.72
CA LEU A 181 -12.69 15.66 -7.46
C LEU A 181 -12.38 16.20 -8.86
N SER A 182 -11.45 17.14 -8.98
CA SER A 182 -11.03 17.69 -10.27
C SER A 182 -10.42 16.60 -11.14
N TYR A 183 -9.48 15.84 -10.58
CA TYR A 183 -8.77 14.80 -11.30
C TYR A 183 -9.68 13.66 -11.74
N SER A 184 -10.71 13.32 -10.96
CA SER A 184 -11.70 12.30 -11.33
C SER A 184 -12.48 12.64 -12.61
N LYS A 185 -12.59 13.92 -12.97
CA LYS A 185 -13.28 14.40 -14.18
C LYS A 185 -12.34 14.53 -15.38
N GLU A 186 -11.04 14.67 -15.13
CA GLU A 186 -10.02 14.93 -16.15
C GLU A 186 -9.36 13.64 -16.66
N THR A 187 -9.14 12.66 -15.77
CA THR A 187 -8.50 11.40 -16.14
C THR A 187 -9.33 10.60 -17.14
N GLN A 188 -8.66 10.02 -18.14
CA GLN A 188 -9.28 9.10 -19.10
C GLN A 188 -9.38 7.66 -18.55
N HIS A 189 -8.77 7.41 -17.39
CA HIS A 189 -8.72 6.08 -16.78
C HIS A 189 -9.86 5.91 -15.77
N GLU A 190 -10.87 5.15 -16.17
CA GLU A 190 -12.05 4.89 -15.34
C GLU A 190 -11.71 4.22 -13.98
N LYS A 191 -10.62 3.46 -13.90
CA LYS A 191 -10.07 2.93 -12.63
C LYS A 191 -9.69 4.05 -11.66
N ILE A 192 -9.01 5.10 -12.15
CA ILE A 192 -8.60 6.24 -11.33
C ILE A 192 -9.85 7.02 -10.89
N GLY A 193 -10.79 7.29 -11.81
CA GLY A 193 -12.04 7.98 -11.48
C GLY A 193 -12.85 7.25 -10.38
N ARG A 194 -12.96 5.92 -10.47
CA ARG A 194 -13.58 5.09 -9.42
C ARG A 194 -12.83 5.17 -8.10
N ALA A 195 -11.51 5.07 -8.13
CA ALA A 195 -10.67 5.14 -6.94
C ALA A 195 -10.76 6.50 -6.25
N CYS A 196 -10.74 7.61 -7.00
CA CYS A 196 -10.94 8.97 -6.49
C CYS A 196 -12.31 9.10 -5.81
N SER A 197 -13.37 8.52 -6.39
CA SER A 197 -14.70 8.54 -5.80
C SER A 197 -14.76 7.82 -4.45
N LEU A 198 -14.11 6.65 -4.34
CA LEU A 198 -13.96 5.93 -3.08
C LEU A 198 -13.11 6.70 -2.07
N ALA A 199 -12.01 7.32 -2.52
CA ALA A 199 -11.13 8.12 -1.66
C ALA A 199 -11.88 9.31 -1.05
N LEU A 200 -12.70 10.00 -1.83
CA LEU A 200 -13.57 11.07 -1.33
C LEU A 200 -14.54 10.58 -0.27
N ALA A 201 -15.16 9.41 -0.47
CA ALA A 201 -16.05 8.82 0.51
C ALA A 201 -15.33 8.48 1.84
N LEU A 202 -14.08 8.01 1.77
CA LEU A 202 -13.25 7.75 2.94
C LEU A 202 -12.86 9.05 3.67
N ILE A 203 -12.45 10.09 2.93
CA ILE A 203 -12.08 11.39 3.52
C ILE A 203 -13.25 11.97 4.34
N PHE A 204 -14.48 11.87 3.82
CA PHE A 204 -15.70 12.37 4.47
C PHE A 204 -16.43 11.33 5.33
N PHE A 205 -15.77 10.24 5.71
CA PHE A 205 -16.34 9.27 6.64
C PHE A 205 -16.76 9.96 7.96
N GLN A 206 -17.98 9.69 8.44
CA GLN A 206 -18.59 10.31 9.63
C GLN A 206 -18.76 11.86 9.58
N CYS A 207 -18.69 12.47 8.40
CA CYS A 207 -18.82 13.92 8.22
C CYS A 207 -20.24 14.36 7.83
N GLU A 208 -21.25 13.59 8.21
CA GLU A 208 -22.63 13.70 7.69
C GLU A 208 -23.25 15.08 7.92
N GLU A 209 -23.01 15.69 9.08
CA GLU A 209 -23.51 17.04 9.39
C GLU A 209 -22.72 18.15 8.69
N ALA A 210 -21.41 17.95 8.49
CA ALA A 210 -20.54 18.95 7.86
C ALA A 210 -20.70 19.02 6.33
N VAL A 211 -21.04 17.88 5.70
CA VAL A 211 -21.23 17.77 4.24
C VAL A 211 -22.67 18.15 3.83
N ARG A 212 -23.63 18.06 4.75
CA ARG A 212 -25.01 18.48 4.51
C ARG A 212 -25.07 20.01 4.42
N LYS A 213 -25.08 20.55 3.19
CA LYS A 213 -25.53 21.93 2.99
C LYS A 213 -27.00 22.07 3.43
N PRO A 214 -27.40 23.21 4.02
CA PRO A 214 -28.80 23.53 4.25
C PRO A 214 -29.58 23.62 2.93
#